data_AF-A0A662LI10-F1
#
_entry.id   AF-A0A662LI10-F1
#
_cell.length_a   1.000
_cell.length_b   1.000
_cell.length_c   1.000
_cell.angle_alpha   90.00
_cell.angle_beta   90.00
_cell.angle_gamma   90.00
#
_symmetry.space_group_name_H-M   'P 1'
#
loop_
_entity.id
_entity.type
_entity.pdbx_description
1 polymer ?
#
loop_
_entity_poly.entity_id
_entity_poly.type
_entity_poly.pdbx_seq_one_letter_code
_entity_poly.pdbx_strand_id
1 'polypeptide(L)'
;MSFEIRIVSNTPLTGENDLEKATKTFLYQIGYLSKGADPEIPFKIFFDFFLKHPTKAWMVEEIASQLKVSKPTIYRHLNKLKGLDILEDVQITDEGGQGKKAYRLRYGNFEKAWSFVEAHVKVALENYSKTVEHIQKLLEER
;
A
#
# COMPACT_ATOMS: atom_id res chain seq x y z
N MET A 1 9.61 -7.72 2.78
CA MET A 1 9.15 -7.63 1.39
C MET A 1 9.80 -6.44 0.75
N SER A 2 10.11 -6.55 -0.54
CA SER A 2 10.59 -5.45 -1.36
C SER A 2 9.45 -4.48 -1.69
N PHE A 3 9.80 -3.22 -1.92
CA PHE A 3 8.92 -2.24 -2.53
C PHE A 3 8.65 -2.61 -3.99
N GLU A 4 7.38 -2.72 -4.36
CA GLU A 4 6.94 -2.98 -5.73
C GLU A 4 5.64 -2.23 -5.99
N ILE A 5 5.61 -1.41 -7.03
CA ILE A 5 4.45 -0.62 -7.43
C ILE A 5 4.30 -0.65 -8.94
N ARG A 6 3.05 -0.59 -9.40
CA ARG A 6 2.74 -0.38 -10.81
C ARG A 6 2.69 1.12 -11.11
N ILE A 7 3.53 1.57 -12.05
CA ILE A 7 3.45 2.93 -12.61
C ILE A 7 2.76 2.85 -13.97
N VAL A 8 1.70 3.62 -14.15
CA VAL A 8 0.96 3.76 -15.42
C VAL A 8 0.70 5.22 -15.72
N SER A 9 0.63 5.58 -17.00
CA SER A 9 0.07 6.87 -17.39
C SER A 9 -1.41 6.94 -16.98
N ASN A 10 -1.79 8.01 -16.30
CA ASN A 10 -3.16 8.26 -15.84
C ASN A 10 -3.50 9.75 -15.88
N THR A 11 -4.79 10.06 -15.96
CA THR A 11 -5.32 11.40 -15.67
C THR A 11 -5.63 11.46 -14.16
N PRO A 12 -5.25 12.53 -13.44
CA PRO A 12 -5.62 12.71 -12.05
C PRO A 12 -7.13 12.62 -11.84
N LEU A 13 -7.56 11.94 -10.77
CA LEU A 13 -8.98 11.71 -10.46
C LEU A 13 -9.65 12.91 -9.75
N THR A 14 -9.13 14.13 -9.93
CA THR A 14 -9.59 15.33 -9.21
C THR A 14 -11.02 15.76 -9.56
N GLY A 15 -11.58 15.25 -10.67
CA GLY A 15 -12.98 15.45 -11.04
C GLY A 15 -13.94 14.38 -10.50
N GLU A 16 -13.45 13.34 -9.82
CA GLU A 16 -14.29 12.30 -9.21
C GLU A 16 -14.69 12.70 -7.79
N ASN A 17 -15.99 12.83 -7.54
CA ASN A 17 -16.53 13.23 -6.23
C ASN A 17 -16.96 12.03 -5.38
N ASP A 18 -17.04 10.84 -5.97
CA ASP A 18 -17.29 9.60 -5.24
C ASP A 18 -15.97 9.05 -4.65
N LEU A 19 -15.84 9.14 -3.32
CA LEU A 19 -14.66 8.68 -2.59
C LEU A 19 -14.36 7.19 -2.81
N GLU A 20 -15.40 6.34 -2.85
CA GLU A 20 -15.23 4.91 -3.03
C GLU A 20 -14.68 4.61 -4.44
N LYS A 21 -15.28 5.23 -5.44
CA LYS A 21 -14.87 5.09 -6.84
C LYS A 21 -13.47 5.64 -7.06
N ALA A 22 -13.16 6.84 -6.56
CA ALA A 22 -11.82 7.43 -6.65
C ALA A 22 -10.76 6.51 -6.02
N THR A 23 -11.03 6.00 -4.82
CA THR A 23 -10.12 5.10 -4.12
C THR A 23 -9.94 3.79 -4.88
N LYS A 24 -11.02 3.15 -5.32
CA LYS A 24 -10.97 1.87 -6.03
C LYS A 24 -10.20 2.00 -7.33
N THR A 25 -10.44 3.06 -8.11
CA THR A 25 -9.70 3.35 -9.34
C THR A 25 -8.22 3.58 -9.06
N PHE A 26 -7.88 4.37 -8.04
CA PHE A 26 -6.50 4.60 -7.63
C PHE A 26 -5.77 3.30 -7.27
N LEU A 27 -6.41 2.43 -6.47
CA LEU A 27 -5.80 1.15 -6.06
C LEU A 27 -5.54 0.19 -7.24
N TYR A 28 -6.32 0.28 -8.33
CA TYR A 28 -6.00 -0.42 -9.58
C TYR A 28 -4.82 0.20 -10.33
N GLN A 29 -4.70 1.54 -10.32
CA GLN A 29 -3.61 2.25 -10.99
C GLN A 29 -2.26 1.89 -10.38
N ILE A 30 -2.16 1.86 -9.04
CA ILE A 30 -0.92 1.51 -8.33
C ILE A 30 -0.63 0.00 -8.26
N GLY A 31 -1.55 -0.83 -8.76
CA GLY A 31 -1.39 -2.29 -8.83
C GLY A 31 -1.68 -3.05 -7.54
N TYR A 32 -2.28 -2.41 -6.53
CA TYR A 32 -2.74 -3.12 -5.33
C TYR A 32 -3.93 -4.04 -5.63
N LEU A 33 -4.92 -3.52 -6.38
CA LEU A 33 -6.00 -4.31 -6.94
C LEU A 33 -5.61 -4.82 -8.34
N SER A 34 -5.98 -6.06 -8.65
CA SER A 34 -5.75 -6.68 -9.95
C SER A 34 -7.07 -6.85 -10.72
N LYS A 35 -7.06 -6.56 -12.02
CA LYS A 35 -8.27 -6.66 -12.87
C LYS A 35 -8.81 -8.09 -13.02
N GLY A 36 -7.98 -9.10 -12.76
CA GLY A 36 -8.35 -10.52 -12.90
C GLY A 36 -8.70 -11.23 -11.59
N ALA A 37 -8.74 -10.51 -10.46
CA ALA A 37 -9.07 -11.05 -9.16
C ALA A 37 -10.24 -10.29 -8.54
N ASP A 38 -11.02 -10.95 -7.70
CA ASP A 38 -12.09 -10.30 -6.95
C ASP A 38 -11.51 -9.19 -6.05
N PRO A 39 -11.90 -7.92 -6.29
CA PRO A 39 -11.37 -6.80 -5.53
C PRO A 39 -12.04 -6.65 -4.16
N GLU A 40 -13.13 -7.35 -3.85
CA GLU A 40 -13.98 -7.04 -2.70
C GLU A 40 -13.20 -7.06 -1.37
N ILE A 41 -12.53 -8.16 -1.06
CA ILE A 41 -11.75 -8.31 0.17
C ILE A 41 -10.58 -7.31 0.26
N PRO A 42 -9.65 -7.21 -0.71
CA PRO A 42 -8.56 -6.23 -0.63
C PRO A 42 -9.08 -4.79 -0.58
N PHE A 43 -10.14 -4.48 -1.31
CA PHE A 43 -10.73 -3.15 -1.28
C PHE A 43 -11.29 -2.82 0.10
N LYS A 44 -12.10 -3.70 0.70
CA LYS A 44 -12.62 -3.52 2.06
C LYS A 44 -11.51 -3.39 3.09
N ILE A 45 -10.46 -4.21 3.02
CA ILE A 45 -9.29 -4.09 3.91
C ILE A 45 -8.71 -2.68 3.86
N PHE A 46 -8.43 -2.14 2.67
CA PHE A 46 -7.88 -0.79 2.56
C PHE A 46 -8.90 0.28 2.95
N PHE A 47 -10.08 0.25 2.35
CA PHE A 47 -11.07 1.32 2.42
C PHE A 47 -11.72 1.40 3.80
N ASP A 48 -12.27 0.28 4.29
CA ASP A 48 -13.06 0.26 5.51
C ASP A 48 -12.19 0.31 6.76
N PHE A 49 -11.03 -0.34 6.77
CA PHE A 49 -10.18 -0.40 7.97
C PHE A 49 -9.15 0.73 8.00
N PHE A 50 -8.46 1.03 6.89
CA PHE A 50 -7.36 1.99 6.93
C PHE A 50 -7.75 3.38 6.44
N LEU A 51 -8.49 3.52 5.34
CA LEU A 51 -8.82 4.84 4.81
C LEU A 51 -9.88 5.55 5.67
N LYS A 52 -10.96 4.86 6.06
CA LYS A 52 -12.01 5.42 6.94
C LYS A 52 -11.57 5.61 8.38
N HIS A 53 -10.57 4.86 8.84
CA HIS A 53 -10.05 4.93 10.23
C HIS A 53 -8.52 5.06 10.25
N PRO A 54 -7.97 6.16 9.72
CA PRO A 54 -6.54 6.24 9.43
C PRO A 54 -5.67 6.21 10.68
N THR A 55 -6.17 6.71 11.82
CA THR A 55 -5.44 6.72 13.09
C THR A 55 -5.57 5.42 13.90
N LYS A 56 -6.51 4.53 13.56
CA LYS A 56 -6.76 3.29 14.30
C LYS A 56 -5.74 2.21 13.92
N ALA A 57 -5.20 1.55 14.94
CA ALA A 57 -4.39 0.35 14.78
C ALA A 57 -5.31 -0.89 14.77
N TRP A 58 -5.15 -1.74 13.75
CA TRP A 58 -5.97 -2.93 13.56
C TRP A 58 -5.16 -4.21 13.72
N MET A 59 -5.69 -5.16 14.50
CA MET A 59 -5.13 -6.50 14.58
C MET A 59 -5.59 -7.36 13.40
N VAL A 60 -4.76 -8.31 12.98
CA VAL A 60 -5.11 -9.25 11.90
C VAL A 60 -6.36 -10.06 12.25
N GLU A 61 -6.45 -10.48 13.50
CA GLU A 61 -7.58 -11.19 14.10
C GLU A 61 -8.89 -10.43 13.95
N GLU A 62 -8.88 -9.12 14.21
CA GLU A 62 -10.05 -8.24 14.17
C GLU A 62 -10.56 -8.11 12.73
N ILE A 63 -9.66 -7.83 11.79
CA ILE A 63 -10.00 -7.72 10.36
C ILE A 63 -10.52 -9.06 9.82
N ALA A 64 -9.84 -10.16 10.15
CA ALA A 64 -10.21 -11.50 9.71
C ALA A 64 -11.61 -11.91 10.21
N SER A 65 -11.91 -11.60 11.48
CA SER A 65 -13.21 -11.86 12.09
C SER A 65 -14.33 -11.05 11.43
N GLN A 66 -14.12 -9.75 11.23
CA GLN A 66 -15.15 -8.88 10.64
C GLN A 66 -15.42 -9.20 9.17
N LEU A 67 -14.38 -9.52 8.38
CA LEU A 67 -14.52 -9.88 6.97
C LEU A 67 -14.85 -11.36 6.74
N LYS A 68 -14.85 -12.19 7.80
CA LYS A 68 -15.09 -13.65 7.72
C LYS A 68 -14.13 -14.35 6.74
N VAL A 69 -12.86 -13.96 6.76
CA VAL A 69 -11.79 -14.54 5.93
C VAL A 69 -10.64 -15.04 6.78
N SER A 70 -9.78 -15.90 6.22
CA SER A 70 -8.66 -16.47 6.95
C SER A 70 -7.57 -15.43 7.27
N LYS A 71 -6.89 -15.58 8.42
CA LYS A 71 -5.73 -14.71 8.78
C LYS A 71 -4.66 -14.66 7.67
N PRO A 72 -4.28 -15.78 7.01
CA PRO A 72 -3.34 -15.74 5.88
C PRO A 72 -3.79 -14.82 4.74
N THR A 73 -5.10 -14.77 4.44
CA THR A 73 -5.66 -13.87 3.44
C THR A 73 -5.42 -12.41 3.83
N ILE A 74 -5.70 -12.05 5.08
CA ILE A 74 -5.44 -10.70 5.61
C ILE A 74 -3.94 -10.39 5.57
N TYR A 75 -3.09 -11.28 6.09
CA TYR A 75 -1.64 -11.10 6.07
C TYR A 75 -1.13 -10.78 4.68
N ARG A 76 -1.56 -11.50 3.64
CA ARG A 76 -1.16 -11.25 2.25
C ARG A 76 -1.44 -9.80 1.82
N HIS A 77 -2.58 -9.23 2.19
CA HIS A 77 -2.98 -7.89 1.79
C HIS A 77 -2.28 -6.80 2.62
N LEU A 78 -2.16 -6.99 3.93
CA LEU A 78 -1.40 -6.09 4.81
C LEU A 78 0.07 -6.03 4.41
N ASN A 79 0.62 -7.19 4.07
CA ASN A 79 1.98 -7.35 3.62
C ASN A 79 2.26 -6.57 2.32
N LYS A 80 1.34 -6.62 1.35
CA LYS A 80 1.44 -5.80 0.12
C LYS A 80 1.40 -4.30 0.42
N LEU A 81 0.45 -3.84 1.25
CA LEU A 81 0.34 -2.42 1.59
C LEU A 81 1.55 -1.92 2.42
N LYS A 82 2.08 -2.76 3.31
CA LYS A 82 3.33 -2.49 4.02
C LYS A 82 4.54 -2.47 3.08
N GLY A 83 4.59 -3.36 2.10
CA GLY A 83 5.63 -3.38 1.06
C GLY A 83 5.63 -2.09 0.23
N LEU A 84 4.46 -1.49 0.02
CA LEU A 84 4.31 -0.16 -0.59
C LEU A 84 4.69 1.00 0.36
N ASP A 85 5.01 0.73 1.63
CA ASP A 85 5.22 1.74 2.69
C ASP A 85 3.97 2.60 3.00
N ILE A 86 2.77 2.07 2.71
CA ILE A 86 1.48 2.72 3.04
C ILE A 86 1.07 2.42 4.49
N LEU A 87 1.35 1.20 4.97
CA LEU A 87 1.06 0.78 6.34
C LEU A 87 2.34 0.63 7.16
N GLU A 88 2.23 0.90 8.45
CA GLU A 88 3.25 0.63 9.45
C GLU A 88 2.79 -0.45 10.44
N ASP A 89 3.76 -1.18 11.00
CA ASP A 89 3.52 -2.07 12.13
C ASP A 89 3.58 -1.25 13.42
N VAL A 90 2.60 -1.43 14.30
CA VAL A 90 2.59 -0.83 15.64
C VAL A 90 2.37 -1.91 16.70
N GLN A 91 2.86 -1.68 17.90
CA GLN A 91 2.57 -2.51 19.06
C GLN A 91 1.43 -1.85 19.84
N ILE A 92 0.36 -2.61 20.08
CA ILE A 92 -0.72 -2.20 20.98
C ILE A 92 -0.67 -3.07 22.23
N THR A 93 -0.92 -2.49 23.39
CA THR A 93 -0.96 -3.22 24.65
C THR A 93 -2.36 -3.78 24.85
N ASP A 94 -2.48 -5.07 25.11
CA ASP A 94 -3.75 -5.66 25.52
C ASP A 94 -4.04 -5.43 27.02
N GLU A 95 -5.25 -5.78 27.48
CA GLU A 95 -5.66 -5.62 28.89
C GLU A 95 -4.76 -6.39 29.87
N GLY A 96 -4.03 -7.41 29.40
CA GLY A 96 -3.06 -8.18 30.19
C GLY A 96 -1.64 -7.64 30.13
N GLY A 97 -1.41 -6.49 29.50
CA GLY A 97 -0.09 -5.88 29.35
C GLY A 97 0.79 -6.50 28.26
N GLN A 98 0.29 -7.48 27.49
CA GLN A 98 1.05 -8.09 26.40
C GLN A 98 0.97 -7.23 25.14
N GLY A 99 2.12 -6.97 24.54
CA GLY A 99 2.22 -6.29 23.25
C GLY A 99 1.70 -7.18 22.12
N LYS A 100 0.68 -6.70 21.40
CA LYS A 100 0.15 -7.32 20.19
C LYS A 100 0.51 -6.49 18.98
N LYS A 101 0.90 -7.19 17.90
CA LYS A 101 1.14 -6.58 16.60
C LYS A 101 -0.17 -6.12 15.98
N ALA A 102 -0.22 -4.85 15.60
CA ALA A 102 -1.28 -4.26 14.82
C ALA A 102 -0.70 -3.47 13.64
N TYR A 103 -1.58 -3.05 12.73
CA TYR A 103 -1.23 -2.30 11.54
C TYR A 103 -2.01 -1.00 11.53
N ARG A 104 -1.39 0.08 11.05
CA ARG A 104 -2.05 1.38 10.88
C ARG A 104 -1.58 2.04 9.59
N LEU A 105 -2.39 2.92 9.04
CA LEU A 105 -1.95 3.84 7.99
C LEU A 105 -0.77 4.68 8.52
N ARG A 106 0.31 4.77 7.75
CA ARG A 106 1.49 5.54 8.16
C ARG A 106 1.08 6.98 8.48
N TYR A 107 1.52 7.50 9.63
CA TYR A 107 1.16 8.84 10.14
C TYR A 107 -0.32 9.10 10.38
N GLY A 108 -1.18 8.07 10.29
CA GLY A 108 -2.63 8.24 10.36
C GLY A 108 -3.19 9.21 9.32
N ASN A 109 -2.55 9.32 8.15
CA ASN A 109 -2.98 10.19 7.07
C ASN A 109 -2.50 9.64 5.72
N PHE A 110 -3.41 9.52 4.75
CA PHE A 110 -3.11 8.84 3.49
C PHE A 110 -2.16 9.62 2.59
N GLU A 111 -2.30 10.94 2.52
CA GLU A 111 -1.41 11.81 1.75
C GLU A 111 0.02 11.76 2.30
N LYS A 112 0.18 11.81 3.62
CA LYS A 112 1.49 11.65 4.28
C LYS A 112 2.06 10.25 4.11
N ALA A 113 1.24 9.21 4.08
CA ALA A 113 1.72 7.86 3.75
C ALA A 113 2.20 7.81 2.28
N TRP A 114 1.46 8.45 1.38
CA TRP A 114 1.78 8.48 -0.05
C TRP A 114 3.12 9.17 -0.36
N SER A 115 3.52 10.21 0.40
CA SER A 115 4.83 10.85 0.18
C SER A 115 6.02 9.89 0.33
N PHE A 116 5.88 8.79 1.08
CA PHE A 116 6.91 7.75 1.19
C PHE A 116 6.96 6.86 -0.04
N VAL A 117 5.78 6.53 -0.60
CA VAL A 117 5.67 5.84 -1.88
C VAL A 117 6.37 6.65 -2.96
N GLU A 118 6.12 7.96 -3.01
CA GLU A 118 6.75 8.87 -3.97
C GLU A 118 8.27 8.93 -3.81
N ALA A 119 8.77 9.01 -2.57
CA ALA A 119 10.20 8.97 -2.30
C ALA A 119 10.84 7.66 -2.80
N HIS A 120 10.19 6.52 -2.56
CA HIS A 120 10.66 5.22 -3.06
C HIS A 120 10.69 5.15 -4.58
N VAL A 121 9.63 5.62 -5.26
CA VAL A 121 9.58 5.66 -6.73
C VAL A 121 10.67 6.57 -7.29
N LYS A 122 10.87 7.75 -6.71
CA LYS A 122 11.90 8.70 -7.16
C LYS A 122 13.30 8.07 -7.10
N VAL A 123 13.66 7.46 -5.97
CA VAL A 123 14.95 6.79 -5.82
C VAL A 123 15.12 5.63 -6.80
N ALA A 124 14.06 4.84 -7.03
CA ALA A 124 14.11 3.74 -8.00
C ALA A 124 14.36 4.25 -9.43
N LEU A 125 13.66 5.31 -9.85
CA LEU A 125 13.83 5.92 -11.18
C LEU A 125 15.22 6.55 -11.35
N GLU A 126 15.74 7.23 -10.32
CA GLU A 126 17.11 7.77 -10.32
C GLU A 126 18.15 6.66 -10.49
N ASN A 127 17.97 5.54 -9.79
CA ASN A 127 18.87 4.39 -9.92
C ASN A 127 18.80 3.75 -11.31
N TYR A 128 17.61 3.58 -11.87
CA TYR A 128 17.47 3.09 -13.25
C TYR A 128 18.14 4.03 -14.25
N SER A 129 18.02 5.34 -14.07
CA SER A 129 18.67 6.33 -14.94
C SER A 129 20.19 6.17 -14.92
N LYS A 130 20.79 6.07 -13.72
CA LYS A 130 22.23 5.80 -13.57
C LYS A 130 22.66 4.48 -14.20
N THR A 131 21.85 3.43 -14.09
CA THR A 131 22.12 2.15 -14.74
C THR A 131 22.10 2.28 -16.27
N VAL A 132 21.13 2.99 -16.83
CA VAL A 132 21.06 3.24 -18.28
C VAL A 132 22.26 4.04 -18.77
N GLU A 133 22.64 5.11 -18.06
CA GLU A 133 23.86 5.88 -18.36
C GLU A 133 25.12 5.01 -18.35
N HIS A 134 25.24 4.12 -17.36
CA HIS A 134 26.36 3.18 -17.29
C HIS A 134 26.37 2.20 -18.46
N ILE A 135 25.22 1.63 -18.83
CA ILE A 135 25.09 0.74 -20.00
C ILE A 135 25.53 1.46 -21.28
N GLN A 136 25.12 2.73 -21.46
CA GLN A 136 25.52 3.52 -22.63
C GLN A 136 27.04 3.71 -22.70
N LYS A 137 27.69 4.05 -21.58
CA LYS A 137 29.17 4.18 -21.52
C LYS A 137 29.89 2.89 -21.92
N LEU A 138 29.40 1.74 -21.44
CA LEU A 138 29.96 0.43 -21.80
C LEU A 138 29.82 0.10 -23.30
N LEU A 139 28.84 0.67 -24.00
CA LEU A 139 28.69 0.51 -25.45
C LEU A 139 29.65 1.42 -26.22
N GLU A 140 29.93 2.62 -25.73
CA GLU A 140 30.83 3.60 -26.35
C GLU A 140 32.31 3.23 -26.20
N GLU A 141 32.66 2.44 -25.18
CA GLU A 141 34.00 1.90 -24.95
C GLU A 141 34.35 0.68 -25.82
N ARG A 142 33.41 0.21 -26.65
CA ARG A 142 33.61 -0.89 -27.62
C ARG A 142 33.96 -0.37 -29.00
#